data_AF-A0A7G6XTS2-F1
#
_entry.id   AF-A0A7G6XTS2-F1
#
_cell.length_a   1.000
_cell.length_b   1.000
_cell.length_c   1.000
_cell.angle_alpha   90.00
_cell.angle_beta   90.00
_cell.angle_gamma   90.00
#
_symmetry.space_group_name_H-M   'P 1'
#
loop_
_entity.id
_entity.type
_entity.pdbx_description
1 polymer ?
#
loop_
_entity_poly.entity_id
_entity_poly.type
_entity_poly.pdbx_seq_one_letter_code
_entity_poly.pdbx_strand_id
1 'polypeptide(L)'
;MDHAPVWTCAADGEPSPGPEDFLRRVRSAVRTEPGGYVEARTARCGMCGADEDEFEVAKGECFCVGCCIPLGITDGGVHPAASPWRLEPSGVPLPPASPGRGFEASDLPRCPAGHDVFHVAVALAFAADGAVRGITVGLRCLEDGASCLYVEDARVVAAPAV
;
A
#
# COMPACT_ATOMS: atom_id res chain seq x y z
N MET A 1 14.55 9.55 12.17
CA MET A 1 15.12 8.95 10.95
C MET A 1 14.00 8.97 9.95
N ASP A 2 14.10 9.83 8.96
CA ASP A 2 13.06 10.02 7.97
C ASP A 2 13.05 8.79 7.05
N HIS A 3 11.95 8.04 7.07
CA HIS A 3 11.79 6.81 6.31
C HIS A 3 11.31 7.15 4.90
N ALA A 4 12.23 7.57 4.03
CA ALA A 4 11.95 7.63 2.60
C ALA A 4 11.73 6.20 2.07
N PRO A 5 10.69 5.96 1.25
CA PRO A 5 10.50 4.67 0.60
C PRO A 5 11.73 4.28 -0.22
N VAL A 6 12.18 3.03 -0.10
CA VAL A 6 13.28 2.53 -0.92
C VAL A 6 12.74 2.16 -2.29
N TRP A 7 13.01 3.02 -3.27
CA TRP A 7 12.62 2.81 -4.65
C TRP A 7 13.53 1.79 -5.34
N THR A 8 12.90 0.90 -6.10
CA THR A 8 13.58 0.01 -7.02
C THR A 8 13.28 0.47 -8.43
N CYS A 9 14.33 0.84 -9.14
CA CYS A 9 14.29 1.23 -10.54
C CYS A 9 14.77 0.05 -11.40
N ALA A 10 14.46 0.05 -12.69
CA ALA A 10 15.22 -0.77 -13.62
C ALA A 10 16.70 -0.34 -13.60
N ALA A 11 17.59 -1.30 -13.84
CA ALA A 11 18.97 -0.99 -14.15
C ALA A 11 19.05 -0.22 -15.47
N ASP A 12 20.09 0.57 -15.66
CA ASP A 12 20.29 1.34 -16.89
C ASP A 12 20.18 0.43 -18.14
N GLY A 13 19.22 0.72 -19.01
CA GLY A 13 18.98 -0.02 -20.25
C GLY A 13 18.05 -1.23 -20.14
N GLU A 14 17.60 -1.60 -18.94
CA GLU A 14 16.56 -2.62 -18.74
C GLU A 14 15.17 -1.98 -18.75
N PRO A 15 14.14 -2.69 -19.24
CA PRO A 15 12.77 -2.20 -19.16
C PRO A 15 12.33 -2.14 -17.68
N SER A 16 11.68 -1.05 -17.29
CA SER A 16 11.03 -0.95 -15.98
C SER A 16 10.03 -2.09 -15.79
N PRO A 17 9.99 -2.73 -14.60
CA PRO A 17 9.10 -3.86 -14.36
C PRO A 17 7.65 -3.48 -14.66
N GLY A 18 7.00 -4.35 -15.43
CA GLY A 18 5.61 -4.18 -15.81
C GLY A 18 4.66 -4.37 -14.62
N PRO A 19 3.36 -4.08 -14.80
CA PRO A 19 2.35 -4.25 -13.76
C PRO A 19 2.31 -5.66 -13.15
N GLU A 20 2.55 -6.70 -13.95
CA GLU A 20 2.56 -8.09 -13.48
C GLU A 20 3.77 -8.43 -12.59
N ASP A 21 4.96 -7.95 -12.95
CA ASP A 21 6.18 -8.14 -12.15
C ASP A 21 6.08 -7.39 -10.82
N PHE A 22 5.51 -6.18 -10.87
CA PHE A 22 5.18 -5.41 -9.67
C PHE A 22 4.20 -6.16 -8.76
N LEU A 23 3.10 -6.69 -9.30
CA LEU A 23 2.13 -7.45 -8.52
C LEU A 23 2.76 -8.72 -7.92
N ARG A 24 3.63 -9.41 -8.67
CA ARG A 24 4.38 -10.58 -8.19
C ARG A 24 5.29 -10.22 -7.03
N ARG A 25 6.00 -9.09 -7.12
CA ARG A 25 6.85 -8.57 -6.04
C ARG A 25 6.05 -8.31 -4.77
N VAL A 26 4.94 -7.57 -4.87
CA VAL A 26 4.06 -7.27 -3.74
C VAL A 26 3.52 -8.55 -3.10
N ARG A 27 3.08 -9.53 -3.92
CA ARG A 27 2.64 -10.84 -3.45
C ARG A 27 3.72 -11.60 -2.69
N SER A 28 4.97 -11.55 -3.17
CA SER A 28 6.09 -12.29 -2.58
C SER A 28 6.61 -11.72 -1.26
N ALA A 29 6.30 -10.45 -0.98
CA ALA A 29 6.80 -9.76 0.20
C ALA A 29 5.98 -10.05 1.47
N VAL A 30 4.75 -10.57 1.37
CA VAL A 30 3.95 -10.94 2.55
C VAL A 30 4.19 -12.40 2.93
N ARG A 31 4.35 -12.68 4.22
CA ARG A 31 4.57 -14.04 4.73
C ARG A 31 3.25 -14.72 5.03
N THR A 32 3.15 -15.99 4.64
CA THR A 32 2.02 -16.86 4.99
C THR A 32 2.36 -17.80 6.14
N GLU A 33 1.40 -17.97 7.03
CA GLU A 33 1.44 -19.02 8.04
C GLU A 33 1.11 -20.40 7.41
N PRO A 34 1.47 -21.52 8.07
CA PRO A 34 1.14 -22.86 7.58
C PRO A 34 -0.37 -23.04 7.34
N GLY A 35 -0.73 -23.54 6.16
CA GLY A 35 -2.14 -23.72 5.76
C GLY A 35 -2.85 -22.43 5.32
N GLY A 36 -2.15 -21.29 5.35
CA GLY A 36 -2.63 -20.02 4.80
C GLY A 36 -2.38 -19.85 3.30
N TYR A 37 -2.84 -18.71 2.76
CA TYR A 37 -2.62 -18.34 1.37
C TYR A 37 -2.46 -16.82 1.21
N VAL A 38 -1.93 -16.38 0.06
CA VAL A 38 -1.84 -14.96 -0.31
C VAL A 38 -2.82 -14.64 -1.43
N GLU A 39 -3.56 -13.55 -1.26
CA GLU A 39 -4.26 -12.87 -2.35
C GLU A 39 -3.57 -11.54 -2.65
N ALA A 40 -3.33 -11.24 -3.93
CA ALA A 40 -2.75 -9.97 -4.35
C ALA A 40 -3.55 -9.36 -5.49
N ARG A 41 -3.82 -8.06 -5.44
CA ARG A 41 -4.59 -7.31 -6.43
C ARG A 41 -4.02 -5.91 -6.63
N THR A 42 -4.17 -5.39 -7.84
CA THR A 42 -4.03 -3.95 -8.08
C THR A 42 -5.31 -3.25 -7.64
N ALA A 43 -5.15 -2.06 -7.07
CA ALA A 43 -6.28 -1.25 -6.65
C ALA A 43 -6.99 -0.63 -7.87
N ARG A 44 -8.31 -0.50 -7.78
CA ARG A 44 -9.16 0.10 -8.81
C ARG A 44 -10.29 0.86 -8.14
N CYS A 45 -10.66 2.01 -8.69
CA CYS A 45 -11.76 2.79 -8.14
C CYS A 45 -13.11 2.23 -8.59
N GLY A 46 -13.88 1.64 -7.67
CA GLY A 46 -15.23 1.14 -7.97
C GLY A 46 -16.22 2.25 -8.41
N MET A 47 -15.96 3.51 -8.04
CA MET A 47 -16.84 4.65 -8.32
C MET A 47 -16.57 5.30 -9.68
N CYS A 48 -15.30 5.50 -10.05
CA CYS A 48 -14.92 6.05 -11.36
C CYS A 48 -15.03 5.01 -12.48
N GLY A 49 -15.02 3.72 -12.14
CA GLY A 49 -15.04 2.60 -13.08
C GLY A 49 -13.71 1.84 -13.10
N ALA A 50 -13.72 0.66 -13.72
CA ALA A 50 -12.60 -0.29 -13.67
C ALA A 50 -11.30 0.21 -14.33
N ASP A 51 -11.37 1.30 -15.09
CA ASP A 51 -10.26 1.90 -15.82
C ASP A 51 -9.51 2.97 -15.01
N GLU A 52 -10.06 3.40 -13.86
CA GLU A 52 -9.37 4.33 -12.96
C GLU A 52 -8.52 3.54 -11.94
N ASP A 53 -7.21 3.58 -12.15
CA ASP A 53 -6.21 2.87 -11.35
C ASP A 53 -5.10 3.78 -10.80
N GLU A 54 -5.26 5.09 -10.89
CA GLU A 54 -4.32 6.09 -10.38
C GLU A 54 -4.71 6.57 -8.97
N PHE A 55 -3.72 6.53 -8.08
CA PHE A 55 -3.91 6.92 -6.68
C PHE A 55 -2.80 7.83 -6.17
N GLU A 56 -3.19 8.92 -5.52
CA GLU A 56 -2.30 9.72 -4.69
C GLU A 56 -2.16 9.06 -3.32
N VAL A 57 -0.94 8.92 -2.80
CA VAL A 57 -0.70 8.27 -1.50
C VAL A 57 -0.20 9.27 -0.48
N ALA A 58 -0.95 9.40 0.61
CA ALA A 58 -0.64 10.32 1.69
C ALA A 58 -1.02 9.72 3.04
N LYS A 59 -0.12 9.82 4.04
CA LYS A 59 -0.43 9.56 5.47
C LYS A 59 -1.03 8.16 5.76
N GLY A 60 -0.53 7.14 5.07
CA GLY A 60 -1.06 5.78 5.19
C GLY A 60 -2.40 5.54 4.50
N GLU A 61 -2.89 6.52 3.73
CA GLU A 61 -4.10 6.46 2.91
C GLU A 61 -3.74 6.56 1.42
N CYS A 62 -4.61 6.02 0.57
CA CYS A 62 -4.51 6.15 -0.88
C CYS A 62 -5.80 6.82 -1.37
N PHE A 63 -5.72 7.84 -2.20
CA PHE A 63 -6.85 8.61 -2.74
C PHE A 63 -6.95 8.41 -4.23
N CYS A 64 -8.14 8.07 -4.74
CA CYS A 64 -8.37 7.99 -6.18
C CYS A 64 -8.18 9.37 -6.81
N VAL A 65 -7.40 9.48 -7.89
CA VAL A 65 -7.19 10.76 -8.59
C VAL A 65 -8.50 11.29 -9.19
N GLY A 66 -9.34 10.42 -9.74
CA GLY A 66 -10.59 10.82 -10.39
C GLY A 66 -11.66 11.35 -9.43
N CYS A 67 -11.97 10.62 -8.35
CA CYS A 67 -13.06 11.00 -7.43
C CYS A 67 -12.58 11.59 -6.10
N CYS A 68 -11.27 11.60 -5.84
CA CYS A 68 -10.67 12.06 -4.58
C CYS A 68 -11.15 11.29 -3.33
N ILE A 69 -11.80 10.14 -3.53
CA ILE A 69 -12.26 9.30 -2.43
C ILE A 69 -11.09 8.41 -1.99
N PRO A 70 -10.82 8.30 -0.68
CA PRO A 70 -9.83 7.37 -0.19
C PRO A 70 -10.23 5.93 -0.55
N LEU A 71 -9.31 5.19 -1.16
CA LEU A 71 -9.31 3.74 -1.04
C LEU A 71 -9.10 3.43 0.43
N GLY A 72 -10.21 3.13 1.08
CA GLY A 72 -10.19 2.70 2.45
C GLY A 72 -9.29 1.49 2.64
N ILE A 73 -8.23 1.65 3.42
CA ILE A 73 -8.11 0.77 4.58
C ILE A 73 -9.23 1.11 5.61
N THR A 74 -9.81 2.32 5.50
CA THR A 74 -11.13 2.72 6.01
C THR A 74 -11.86 3.62 5.00
N ASP A 75 -12.97 3.14 4.43
CA ASP A 75 -13.80 3.85 3.45
C ASP A 75 -14.59 5.00 4.12
N GLY A 76 -14.62 6.16 3.45
CA GLY A 76 -15.34 7.38 3.80
C GLY A 76 -16.88 7.31 3.82
N GLY A 77 -17.48 6.12 3.80
CA GLY A 77 -18.89 5.88 4.03
C GLY A 77 -19.11 4.84 5.12
N VAL A 78 -19.23 5.29 6.38
CA VAL A 78 -19.74 4.48 7.51
C VAL A 78 -18.83 3.30 7.91
N HIS A 79 -17.73 3.57 8.61
CA HIS A 79 -17.13 2.58 9.51
C HIS A 79 -17.18 3.10 10.97
N PRO A 80 -17.27 2.21 11.99
CA PRO A 80 -17.30 2.58 13.40
C PRO A 80 -16.04 3.37 13.79
N ALA A 81 -16.10 4.07 14.91
CA ALA A 81 -15.03 4.94 15.43
C ALA A 81 -13.65 4.27 15.62
N ALA A 82 -13.52 2.96 15.40
CA ALA A 82 -12.26 2.22 15.31
C ALA A 82 -12.42 0.99 14.41
N SER A 83 -11.44 0.72 13.54
CA SER A 83 -11.32 -0.57 12.86
C SER A 83 -11.12 -1.69 13.91
N PRO A 84 -11.71 -2.88 13.73
CA PRO A 84 -11.55 -3.98 14.69
C PRO A 84 -10.14 -4.57 14.71
N TRP A 85 -9.24 -4.02 13.90
CA TRP A 85 -7.86 -4.41 13.76
C TRP A 85 -6.96 -3.19 13.59
N ARG A 86 -5.67 -3.35 13.91
CA ARG A 86 -4.61 -2.39 13.63
C ARG A 86 -3.45 -3.10 12.91
N LEU A 87 -2.60 -2.31 12.27
CA LEU A 87 -1.33 -2.79 11.72
C LEU A 87 -0.21 -2.64 12.74
N GLU A 88 0.63 -3.66 12.81
CA GLU A 88 1.90 -3.62 13.53
C GLU A 88 3.08 -3.86 12.57
N PRO A 89 4.21 -3.16 12.74
CA PRO A 89 5.44 -3.46 12.01
C PRO A 89 5.87 -4.93 12.17
N SER A 90 6.26 -5.60 11.08
CA SER A 90 6.92 -6.92 11.12
C SER A 90 8.44 -6.86 11.25
N GLY A 91 9.00 -5.65 11.17
CA GLY A 91 10.43 -5.38 11.14
C GLY A 91 10.73 -4.10 10.37
N VAL A 92 9.88 -3.76 9.40
CA VAL A 92 9.89 -2.47 8.70
C VAL A 92 8.87 -1.53 9.35
N PRO A 93 9.26 -0.31 9.74
CA PRO A 93 8.34 0.68 10.29
C PRO A 93 7.20 1.01 9.33
N LEU A 94 6.01 1.21 9.89
CA LEU A 94 4.85 1.65 9.12
C LEU A 94 4.98 3.12 8.72
N PRO A 95 4.43 3.53 7.57
CA PRO A 95 4.28 4.94 7.25
C PRO A 95 3.38 5.63 8.29
N PRO A 96 3.58 6.93 8.55
CA PRO A 96 2.80 7.65 9.56
C PRO A 96 1.32 7.73 9.14
N ALA A 97 0.43 7.32 10.04
CA ALA A 97 -1.03 7.30 9.82
C ALA A 97 -1.71 8.69 10.00
N SER A 98 -0.97 9.72 10.40
CA SER A 98 -1.49 11.08 10.56
C SER A 98 -0.37 12.10 10.45
N PRO A 99 -0.68 13.33 9.99
CA PRO A 99 0.25 14.44 10.08
C PRO A 99 0.38 14.80 11.56
N GLY A 100 1.40 14.25 12.22
CA GLY A 100 1.84 14.78 13.50
C GLY A 100 2.31 16.23 13.35
N ARG A 101 2.70 16.85 14.47
CA ARG A 101 3.43 18.13 14.39
C ARG A 101 4.72 17.93 13.59
N GLY A 102 4.96 18.80 12.60
CA GLY A 102 6.17 18.81 11.79
C GLY A 102 6.13 17.93 10.52
N PHE A 103 4.94 17.48 10.11
CA PHE A 103 4.76 16.81 8.82
C PHE A 103 4.82 17.84 7.67
N GLU A 104 5.70 17.62 6.71
CA GLU A 104 5.93 18.48 5.54
C GLU A 104 5.52 17.75 4.25
N ALA A 105 5.29 18.49 3.17
CA ALA A 105 4.94 17.90 1.87
C ALA A 105 6.03 16.97 1.31
N SER A 106 7.27 17.11 1.79
CA SER A 106 8.40 16.22 1.46
C SER A 106 8.28 14.83 2.09
N ASP A 107 7.40 14.66 3.08
CA ASP A 107 7.19 13.37 3.76
C ASP A 107 6.24 12.46 2.97
N LEU A 108 5.62 12.98 1.90
CA LEU A 108 4.83 12.20 0.97
C LEU A 108 5.73 11.35 0.07
N PRO A 109 5.35 10.10 -0.24
CA PRO A 109 6.10 9.28 -1.16
C PRO A 109 6.15 9.95 -2.54
N ARG A 110 7.36 10.14 -3.06
CA ARG A 110 7.62 10.59 -4.43
C ARG A 110 8.53 9.62 -5.14
N CYS A 111 8.18 9.22 -6.37
CA CYS A 111 9.08 8.39 -7.18
C CYS A 111 10.32 9.18 -7.61
N PRO A 112 11.39 8.53 -8.12
CA PRO A 112 12.60 9.20 -8.58
C PRO A 112 12.35 10.27 -9.66
N ALA A 113 11.34 10.11 -10.51
CA ALA A 113 10.89 11.15 -11.44
C ALA A 113 10.13 12.32 -10.78
N GLY A 114 9.89 12.28 -9.47
CA GLY A 114 9.29 13.35 -8.68
C GLY A 114 7.76 13.31 -8.57
N HIS A 115 7.12 12.26 -9.09
CA HIS A 115 5.66 12.10 -9.09
C HIS A 115 5.15 11.45 -7.79
N ASP A 116 3.93 11.84 -7.39
CA ASP A 116 3.19 11.40 -6.20
C ASP A 116 1.89 10.64 -6.54
N VAL A 117 1.72 10.28 -7.82
CA VAL A 117 0.61 9.45 -8.33
C VAL A 117 1.14 8.07 -8.71
N PHE A 118 0.42 7.03 -8.27
CA PHE A 118 0.89 5.66 -8.34
C PHE A 118 -0.19 4.68 -8.77
N HIS A 119 0.25 3.60 -9.43
CA HIS A 119 -0.45 2.33 -9.40
C HIS A 119 -0.20 1.66 -8.04
N VAL A 120 -1.29 1.33 -7.35
CA VAL A 120 -1.23 0.69 -6.03
C VAL A 120 -1.54 -0.80 -6.16
N ALA A 121 -0.75 -1.63 -5.48
CA ALA A 121 -1.06 -3.05 -5.32
C ALA A 121 -1.04 -3.45 -3.86
N VAL A 122 -1.94 -4.35 -3.49
CA VAL A 122 -2.11 -4.85 -2.13
C VAL A 122 -2.00 -6.37 -2.16
N ALA A 123 -1.23 -6.93 -1.24
CA ALA A 123 -1.23 -8.35 -0.93
C ALA A 123 -1.70 -8.57 0.51
N LEU A 124 -2.62 -9.52 0.68
CA LEU A 124 -3.17 -9.94 1.96
C LEU A 124 -2.78 -11.40 2.19
N ALA A 125 -2.17 -11.68 3.34
CA ALA A 125 -1.93 -13.03 3.82
C ALA A 125 -3.10 -13.46 4.72
N PHE A 126 -3.74 -14.56 4.34
CA PHE A 126 -4.83 -15.19 5.07
C PHE A 126 -4.30 -16.42 5.81
N ALA A 127 -4.72 -16.59 7.05
CA ALA A 127 -4.54 -17.83 7.81
C ALA A 127 -5.55 -18.90 7.37
N ALA A 128 -5.37 -20.13 7.85
CA ALA A 128 -6.26 -21.25 7.54
C ALA A 128 -7.71 -21.04 8.02
N ASP A 129 -7.91 -20.18 9.02
CA ASP A 129 -9.22 -19.75 9.53
C ASP A 129 -9.87 -18.65 8.67
N GLY A 130 -9.21 -18.19 7.61
CA GLY A 130 -9.66 -17.11 6.74
C GLY A 130 -9.42 -15.70 7.32
N ALA A 131 -8.78 -15.57 8.49
CA ALA A 131 -8.43 -14.26 9.04
C ALA A 131 -7.22 -13.68 8.30
N VAL A 132 -7.25 -12.36 8.06
CA VAL A 132 -6.09 -11.64 7.54
C VAL A 132 -5.04 -11.53 8.66
N ARG A 133 -3.81 -11.92 8.37
CA ARG A 133 -2.67 -11.88 9.30
C ARG A 133 -1.55 -10.94 8.85
N GLY A 134 -1.44 -10.69 7.55
CA GLY A 134 -0.40 -9.86 6.98
C GLY A 134 -0.92 -8.99 5.84
N ILE A 135 -0.34 -7.80 5.70
CA ILE A 135 -0.59 -6.89 4.58
C ILE A 135 0.73 -6.36 4.03
N THR A 136 0.83 -6.33 2.70
CA THR A 136 1.86 -5.58 1.98
C THR A 136 1.17 -4.63 1.01
N VAL A 137 1.64 -3.38 0.94
CA VAL A 137 1.19 -2.37 -0.03
C VAL A 137 2.40 -1.92 -0.84
N GLY A 138 2.30 -2.01 -2.16
CA GLY A 138 3.30 -1.50 -3.09
C GLY A 138 2.80 -0.28 -3.83
N LEU A 139 3.75 0.58 -4.22
CA LEU A 139 3.53 1.71 -5.12
C LEU A 139 4.38 1.54 -6.37
N ARG A 140 3.82 1.84 -7.54
CA ARG A 140 4.52 1.87 -8.82
C ARG A 140 4.25 3.20 -9.52
N CYS A 141 5.31 3.91 -9.88
CA CYS A 141 5.21 5.16 -10.64
C CYS A 141 4.82 4.86 -12.08
N LEU A 142 3.90 5.64 -12.65
CA LEU A 142 3.47 5.46 -14.03
C LEU A 142 4.49 6.03 -15.02
N GLU A 143 5.21 7.08 -14.62
CA GLU A 143 6.17 7.80 -15.47
C GLU A 143 7.45 6.99 -15.71
N ASP A 144 8.15 6.60 -14.64
CA ASP A 144 9.45 5.93 -14.71
C ASP A 144 9.38 4.41 -14.42
N GLY A 145 8.21 3.91 -13.98
CA GLY A 145 8.02 2.51 -13.61
C GLY A 145 8.73 2.09 -12.31
N ALA A 146 9.36 3.02 -11.59
CA ALA A 146 9.98 2.74 -10.30
C ALA A 146 8.92 2.25 -9.30
N SER A 147 9.30 1.30 -8.45
CA SER A 147 8.37 0.75 -7.46
C SER A 147 9.01 0.56 -6.09
N CYS A 148 8.21 0.72 -5.04
CA CYS A 148 8.61 0.47 -3.66
C CYS A 148 7.56 -0.36 -2.92
N LEU A 149 7.97 -0.98 -1.81
CA LEU A 149 7.07 -1.54 -0.80
C LEU A 149 6.82 -0.43 0.23
N TYR A 150 5.62 0.15 0.18
CA TYR A 150 5.23 1.24 1.07
C TYR A 150 4.79 0.73 2.45
N VAL A 151 4.15 -0.44 2.47
CA VAL A 151 3.95 -1.26 3.67
C VAL A 151 4.51 -2.64 3.36
N GLU A 152 5.46 -3.12 4.17
CA GLU A 152 6.10 -4.41 3.96
C GLU A 152 5.73 -5.39 5.09
N ASP A 153 4.97 -6.45 4.73
CA ASP A 153 4.62 -7.57 5.60
C ASP A 153 4.04 -7.15 6.97
N ALA A 154 3.29 -6.05 7.04
CA ALA A 154 2.76 -5.58 8.31
C ALA A 154 1.76 -6.57 8.89
N ARG A 155 1.84 -6.80 10.20
CA ARG A 155 0.97 -7.74 10.91
C ARG A 155 -0.40 -7.12 11.16
N VAL A 156 -1.45 -7.88 10.89
CA VAL A 156 -2.82 -7.51 11.25
C VAL A 156 -3.13 -8.11 12.62
N VAL A 157 -3.40 -7.25 13.60
CA VAL A 157 -3.73 -7.67 14.96
C VAL A 157 -5.06 -7.06 15.38
N ALA A 158 -5.80 -7.76 16.24
CA ALA A 158 -7.06 -7.25 16.77
C ALA A 158 -6.84 -5.94 17.54
N ALA A 159 -7.71 -4.96 17.31
CA ALA A 159 -7.78 -3.78 18.15
C ALA A 159 -8.35 -4.18 19.53
N PRO A 160 -7.90 -3.56 20.64
CA PRO A 160 -8.53 -3.78 21.93
C PRO A 160 -10.02 -3.41 21.85
N ALA A 161 -10.87 -4.21 22.48
CA ALA A 161 -12.26 -3.81 22.68
C ALA A 161 -12.27 -2.51 23.51
N VAL A 162 -12.96 -1.49 23.01
CA VAL A 162 -13.17 -0.21 23.70
C VAL A 162 -14.21 -0.39 24.80
#